data_AF-A0AAW2BL21-F1
#
_entry.id   AF-A0AAW2BL21-F1
#
_cell.length_a   1.000
_cell.length_b   1.000
_cell.length_c   1.000
_cell.angle_alpha   90.00
_cell.angle_beta   90.00
_cell.angle_gamma   90.00
#
_symmetry.space_group_name_H-M   'P 1'
#
loop_
_entity.id
_entity.type
_entity.pdbx_description
1 polymer ?
#
loop_
_entity_poly.entity_id
_entity_poly.type
_entity_poly.pdbx_seq_one_letter_code
_entity_poly.pdbx_strand_id
1 'polypeptide(L)'
;MLLRSLSLCHGYETLTLRLRPNRPAKNRLSKIIKSCAPRKDLQGQSVAIIGLGKSGRAAARLALARGASVLAIDENKNLGLLEQDPLFEEYSGLRTILGNLDVQLFKDVDLVVVSPGVPPENYGLSTSLESGQRIMSELDFAAEILPKDVKILAVTGTNGKSTVVTFAGQMLNHFGIEAFVGGNLGNPLSEAAFLCLSPSMKPRFQVAVVEVSSYQMEIPNKYFCPSVAAVLNLTPDHLERHKTMKNYAMTKCSLLSHMTDTKLGLLCFGNQHLNEAVREHAENFNLAWIGAFPGVKINIETKIASLEVPTMGVVSQLQLDAMKVMGTHNYYNAAVAALCVLGLDLGLDANGMSSTIENLRAPPHRMEIVHRDASGVIWVDDSKATNVEATYTGLLGLKQQKSVILLGGLAKVVYGEETNGFEQLIDPLKYHRCVITVCDLFLLVLY
;
A
#
# COMPACT_ATOMS: atom_id res chain seq x y z
N MET A 1 9.97 56.40 -24.38
CA MET A 1 8.88 57.14 -23.69
C MET A 1 8.27 56.17 -22.69
N LEU A 2 8.36 56.30 -21.37
CA LEU A 2 8.77 57.39 -20.49
C LEU A 2 9.47 56.75 -19.27
N LEU A 3 10.61 57.31 -18.89
CA LEU A 3 11.28 57.08 -17.61
C LEU A 3 10.50 57.79 -16.49
N ARG A 4 10.39 57.18 -15.30
CA ARG A 4 10.66 57.86 -14.03
C ARG A 4 11.25 56.87 -13.01
N SER A 5 12.48 57.17 -12.64
CA SER A 5 13.22 56.65 -11.49
C SER A 5 12.77 57.34 -10.20
N LEU A 6 12.88 56.64 -9.07
CA LEU A 6 13.41 57.18 -7.80
C LEU A 6 13.77 56.01 -6.87
N SER A 7 14.99 56.06 -6.36
CA SER A 7 15.71 55.09 -5.55
C SER A 7 15.35 55.14 -4.06
N LEU A 8 15.51 54.02 -3.35
CA LEU A 8 16.40 53.94 -2.18
C LEU A 8 16.57 52.49 -1.71
N CYS A 9 17.82 52.15 -1.40
CA CYS A 9 18.37 50.84 -1.07
C CYS A 9 17.69 50.17 0.13
N HIS A 10 17.67 48.83 0.16
CA HIS A 10 18.38 48.00 1.15
C HIS A 10 18.45 46.55 0.61
N GLY A 11 19.64 45.98 0.64
CA GLY A 11 19.99 44.77 -0.11
C GLY A 11 19.41 43.48 0.45
N TYR A 12 19.00 42.61 -0.47
CA TYR A 12 19.17 41.16 -0.43
C TYR A 12 19.29 40.69 -1.88
N GLU A 13 20.42 40.08 -2.22
CA GLU A 13 20.67 39.56 -3.58
C GLU A 13 19.62 38.50 -3.93
N THR A 14 18.82 38.81 -4.94
CA THR A 14 17.93 37.85 -5.60
C THR A 14 18.77 37.04 -6.57
N LEU A 15 18.96 35.74 -6.33
CA LEU A 15 19.56 34.82 -7.29
C LEU A 15 18.60 34.62 -8.47
N THR A 16 18.76 35.46 -9.49
CA THR A 16 18.04 35.34 -10.76
C THR A 16 18.55 34.12 -11.54
N LEU A 17 17.79 33.02 -11.53
CA LEU A 17 18.01 31.85 -12.38
C LEU A 17 17.98 32.27 -13.86
N ARG A 18 19.15 32.28 -14.52
CA ARG A 18 19.27 32.47 -15.97
C ARG A 18 18.83 31.20 -16.69
N LEU A 19 17.70 31.28 -17.40
CA LEU A 19 17.29 30.31 -18.43
C LEU A 19 18.39 30.21 -19.51
N ARG A 20 18.95 29.02 -19.71
CA ARG A 20 19.87 28.74 -20.83
C ARG A 20 19.04 28.46 -22.10
N PRO A 21 19.43 28.98 -23.28
CA PRO A 21 18.73 28.67 -24.52
C PRO A 21 19.06 27.26 -25.02
N ASN A 22 18.02 26.57 -25.51
CA ASN A 22 18.07 25.28 -26.19
C ASN A 22 19.11 25.25 -27.33
N ARG A 23 20.01 24.25 -27.31
CA ARG A 23 20.82 23.87 -28.48
C ARG A 23 20.19 22.63 -29.15
N PRO A 24 20.14 22.57 -30.49
CA PRO A 24 19.57 21.42 -31.19
C PRO A 24 20.58 20.26 -31.21
N ALA A 25 20.16 19.08 -30.77
CA ALA A 25 20.95 17.87 -30.86
C ALA A 25 20.92 17.31 -32.29
N LYS A 26 22.09 17.24 -32.92
CA LYS A 26 22.32 16.55 -34.19
C LYS A 26 22.30 15.02 -33.99
N ASN A 27 21.66 14.34 -34.94
CA ASN A 27 21.69 12.90 -35.20
C ASN A 27 23.00 12.19 -34.82
N ARG A 28 22.90 11.07 -34.09
CA ARG A 28 23.76 9.89 -34.28
C ARG A 28 23.16 8.62 -33.68
N LEU A 29 23.05 7.62 -34.57
CA LEU A 29 23.16 6.17 -34.34
C LEU A 29 21.93 5.41 -33.82
N SER A 30 21.21 4.89 -34.82
CA SER A 30 20.45 3.65 -34.80
C SER A 30 21.26 2.47 -34.23
N LYS A 31 20.88 1.99 -33.06
CA LYS A 31 20.95 0.57 -32.72
C LYS A 31 19.51 0.08 -32.62
N ILE A 32 19.12 -0.77 -33.56
CA ILE A 32 17.88 -1.54 -33.48
C ILE A 32 18.01 -2.45 -32.26
N ILE A 33 17.48 -2.02 -31.12
CA ILE A 33 17.18 -2.91 -30.01
C ILE A 33 16.04 -3.79 -30.53
N LYS A 34 16.30 -5.07 -30.79
CA LYS A 34 15.21 -6.04 -30.96
C LYS A 34 14.41 -6.01 -29.67
N SER A 35 13.25 -5.39 -29.70
CA SER A 35 12.27 -5.43 -28.62
C SER A 35 11.73 -6.85 -28.52
N CYS A 36 12.44 -7.73 -27.81
CA CYS A 36 11.79 -8.91 -27.27
C CYS A 36 10.73 -8.38 -26.29
N ALA A 37 9.45 -8.55 -26.62
CA ALA A 37 8.42 -8.44 -25.60
C ALA A 37 8.85 -9.34 -24.42
N PRO A 38 8.65 -8.94 -23.15
CA PRO A 38 9.20 -9.59 -21.95
C PRO A 38 8.73 -11.03 -21.70
N ARG A 39 8.16 -11.71 -22.70
CA ARG A 39 7.58 -13.05 -22.56
C ARG A 39 8.55 -14.12 -22.11
N LYS A 40 9.87 -13.95 -22.22
CA LYS A 40 10.87 -14.93 -21.78
C LYS A 40 12.21 -14.28 -21.40
N ASP A 41 12.19 -13.15 -20.71
CA ASP A 41 13.40 -12.39 -20.38
C ASP A 41 14.31 -13.10 -19.36
N LEU A 42 13.79 -14.09 -18.62
CA LEU A 42 14.54 -14.93 -17.70
C LEU A 42 14.91 -16.30 -18.29
N GLN A 43 14.82 -16.49 -19.61
CA GLN A 43 15.19 -17.76 -20.21
C GLN A 43 16.66 -18.12 -19.95
N GLY A 44 16.88 -19.32 -19.42
CA GLY A 44 18.21 -19.81 -19.03
C GLY A 44 18.69 -19.32 -17.67
N GLN A 45 17.91 -18.52 -16.96
CA GLN A 45 18.18 -18.10 -15.59
C GLN A 45 17.44 -18.99 -14.59
N SER A 46 18.03 -19.10 -13.41
CA SER A 46 17.50 -19.79 -12.25
C SER A 46 16.96 -18.78 -11.23
N VAL A 47 15.73 -19.00 -10.75
CA VAL A 47 15.04 -18.13 -9.80
C VAL A 47 14.64 -18.93 -8.57
N ALA A 48 15.14 -18.55 -7.39
CA ALA A 48 14.62 -19.09 -6.13
C ALA A 48 13.43 -18.25 -5.65
N ILE A 49 12.35 -18.91 -5.24
CA ILE A 49 11.18 -18.29 -4.61
C ILE A 49 11.14 -18.76 -3.16
N ILE A 50 11.30 -17.85 -2.21
CA ILE A 50 11.35 -18.19 -0.78
C ILE A 50 10.03 -17.76 -0.11
N GLY A 51 9.34 -18.76 0.46
CA GLY A 51 8.00 -18.66 1.02
C GLY A 51 6.92 -18.81 -0.05
N LEU A 52 6.06 -19.83 0.07
CA LEU A 52 5.07 -20.28 -0.91
C LEU A 52 3.62 -20.02 -0.45
N GLY A 53 3.44 -18.95 0.32
CA GLY A 53 2.13 -18.31 0.50
C GLY A 53 1.58 -17.75 -0.82
N LYS A 54 0.48 -16.98 -0.76
CA LYS A 54 -0.18 -16.42 -1.96
C LYS A 54 0.79 -15.65 -2.87
N SER A 55 1.59 -14.74 -2.30
CA SER A 55 2.58 -13.94 -3.03
C SER A 55 3.67 -14.80 -3.67
N GLY A 56 4.22 -15.78 -2.95
CA GLY A 56 5.25 -16.67 -3.46
C GLY A 56 4.77 -17.52 -4.63
N ARG A 57 3.58 -18.12 -4.53
CA ARG A 57 3.00 -18.92 -5.62
C ARG A 57 2.76 -18.08 -6.88
N ALA A 58 2.28 -16.85 -6.72
CA ALA A 58 2.11 -15.92 -7.84
C ALA A 58 3.46 -15.53 -8.47
N ALA A 59 4.48 -15.25 -7.65
CA ALA A 59 5.84 -14.96 -8.12
C ALA A 59 6.49 -16.15 -8.84
N ALA A 60 6.31 -17.38 -8.35
CA ALA A 60 6.78 -18.60 -9.00
C ALA A 60 6.17 -18.76 -10.39
N ARG A 61 4.84 -18.58 -10.50
CA ARG A 61 4.15 -18.66 -11.79
C ARG A 61 4.61 -17.55 -12.75
N LEU A 62 4.81 -16.33 -12.25
CA LEU A 62 5.35 -15.24 -13.04
C LEU A 62 6.77 -15.53 -13.54
N ALA A 63 7.65 -16.08 -12.70
CA ALA A 63 9.02 -16.45 -13.07
C ALA A 63 9.05 -17.54 -14.15
N LEU A 64 8.23 -18.59 -14.01
CA LEU A 64 8.07 -19.64 -15.02
C LEU A 64 7.55 -19.08 -16.35
N ALA A 65 6.56 -18.17 -16.29
CA ALA A 65 6.04 -17.50 -17.48
C ALA A 65 7.09 -16.63 -18.19
N ARG A 66 8.02 -16.05 -17.43
CA ARG A 66 9.21 -15.33 -17.93
C ARG A 66 10.33 -16.26 -18.40
N GLY A 67 10.12 -17.58 -18.38
CA GLY A 67 11.04 -18.59 -18.92
C GLY A 67 12.14 -19.07 -17.98
N ALA A 68 12.08 -18.70 -16.69
CA ALA A 68 13.07 -19.15 -15.70
C ALA A 68 12.90 -20.63 -15.33
N SER A 69 13.99 -21.24 -14.84
CA SER A 69 13.92 -22.42 -13.99
C SER A 69 13.70 -21.98 -12.55
N VAL A 70 12.66 -22.50 -11.88
CA VAL A 70 12.23 -22.06 -10.55
C VAL A 70 12.54 -23.11 -9.49
N LEU A 71 13.20 -22.65 -8.42
CA LEU A 71 13.34 -23.37 -7.16
C LEU A 71 12.41 -22.76 -6.11
N ALA A 72 11.31 -23.43 -5.78
CA ALA A 72 10.32 -23.00 -4.80
C ALA A 72 10.65 -23.58 -3.41
N ILE A 73 10.82 -22.72 -2.40
CA ILE A 73 11.27 -23.13 -1.06
C ILE A 73 10.29 -22.63 0.00
N ASP A 74 9.86 -23.51 0.91
CA ASP A 74 9.09 -23.11 2.10
C ASP A 74 9.52 -23.94 3.33
N GLU A 75 9.53 -23.30 4.50
CA GLU A 75 9.78 -23.98 5.78
C GLU A 75 8.62 -24.90 6.20
N ASN A 76 7.42 -24.63 5.72
CA ASN A 76 6.24 -25.41 6.03
C ASN A 76 6.20 -26.71 5.22
N LYS A 77 6.64 -27.79 5.86
CA LYS A 77 6.59 -29.16 5.31
C LYS A 77 5.19 -29.68 4.94
N ASN A 78 4.13 -29.02 5.40
CA ASN A 78 2.75 -29.46 5.16
C ASN A 78 2.11 -28.81 3.92
N LEU A 79 2.82 -27.95 3.20
CA LEU A 79 2.32 -27.41 1.93
C LEU A 79 2.31 -28.49 0.84
N GLY A 80 1.47 -28.31 -0.17
CA GLY A 80 1.53 -29.11 -1.40
C GLY A 80 2.72 -28.69 -2.26
N LEU A 81 3.32 -29.66 -2.96
CA LEU A 81 4.34 -29.39 -3.97
C LEU A 81 3.71 -28.63 -5.13
N LEU A 82 4.35 -27.56 -5.60
CA LEU A 82 3.78 -26.75 -6.68
C LEU A 82 3.68 -27.54 -8.00
N GLU A 83 4.56 -28.51 -8.22
CA GLU A 83 4.54 -29.40 -9.38
C GLU A 83 3.28 -30.27 -9.46
N GLN A 84 2.56 -30.45 -8.35
CA GLN A 84 1.31 -31.21 -8.29
C GLN A 84 0.07 -30.33 -8.44
N ASP A 85 0.26 -29.01 -8.53
CA ASP A 85 -0.83 -28.06 -8.64
C ASP A 85 -1.16 -27.83 -10.12
N PRO A 86 -2.44 -27.94 -10.53
CA PRO A 86 -2.86 -27.73 -11.91
C PRO A 86 -2.44 -26.38 -12.51
N LEU A 87 -2.22 -25.35 -11.68
CA LEU A 87 -1.72 -24.05 -12.14
C LEU A 87 -0.28 -24.11 -12.69
N PHE A 88 0.45 -25.18 -12.40
CA PHE A 88 1.87 -25.34 -12.74
C PHE A 88 2.16 -26.55 -13.65
N GLU A 89 1.16 -27.37 -13.99
CA GLU A 89 1.33 -28.60 -14.80
C GLU A 89 2.05 -28.38 -16.14
N GLU A 90 1.87 -27.21 -16.75
CA GLU A 90 2.48 -26.89 -18.06
C GLU A 90 3.98 -26.53 -17.97
N TYR A 91 4.54 -26.40 -16.76
CA TYR A 91 5.91 -25.94 -16.55
C TYR A 91 6.85 -27.07 -16.10
N SER A 92 7.80 -27.42 -16.95
CA SER A 92 8.82 -28.44 -16.65
C SER A 92 10.02 -27.93 -15.84
N GLY A 93 10.12 -26.61 -15.61
CA GLY A 93 11.26 -25.94 -14.98
C GLY A 93 11.11 -25.71 -13.48
N LEU A 94 10.23 -26.43 -12.79
CA LEU A 94 9.87 -26.18 -11.39
C LEU A 94 10.37 -27.30 -10.48
N ARG A 95 10.99 -26.92 -9.36
CA ARG A 95 11.32 -27.82 -8.26
C ARG A 95 10.89 -27.21 -6.92
N THR A 96 10.16 -27.95 -6.10
CA THR A 96 9.75 -27.53 -4.76
C THR A 96 10.57 -28.24 -3.68
N ILE A 97 11.00 -27.50 -2.66
CA ILE A 97 11.65 -27.99 -1.44
C ILE A 97 10.85 -27.49 -0.23
N LEU A 98 10.37 -28.41 0.60
CA LEU A 98 9.59 -28.08 1.79
C LEU A 98 10.30 -28.56 3.06
N GLY A 99 10.13 -27.83 4.17
CA GLY A 99 10.66 -28.21 5.48
C GLY A 99 12.16 -27.98 5.66
N ASN A 100 12.84 -27.39 4.67
CA ASN A 100 14.27 -27.14 4.71
C ASN A 100 14.56 -25.63 4.58
N LEU A 101 15.43 -25.14 5.46
CA LEU A 101 15.76 -23.73 5.68
C LEU A 101 17.27 -23.51 5.50
N ASP A 102 17.84 -24.00 4.40
CA ASP A 102 19.28 -23.87 4.13
C ASP A 102 19.57 -22.89 2.98
N VAL A 103 20.37 -21.87 3.26
CA VAL A 103 20.86 -20.86 2.30
C VAL A 103 21.65 -21.48 1.16
N GLN A 104 22.33 -22.60 1.40
CA GLN A 104 23.08 -23.32 0.37
C GLN A 104 22.19 -23.78 -0.78
N LEU A 105 20.87 -23.92 -0.57
CA LEU A 105 19.92 -24.36 -1.61
C LEU A 105 19.78 -23.35 -2.75
N PHE A 106 20.00 -22.06 -2.50
CA PHE A 106 19.81 -20.99 -3.48
C PHE A 106 21.03 -20.07 -3.62
N LYS A 107 22.21 -20.50 -3.17
CA LYS A 107 23.42 -19.70 -3.26
C LYS A 107 23.83 -19.40 -4.72
N ASP A 108 23.61 -20.36 -5.62
CA ASP A 108 24.07 -20.29 -7.01
C ASP A 108 22.95 -19.87 -7.99
N VAL A 109 21.82 -19.35 -7.49
CA VAL A 109 20.74 -18.87 -8.36
C VAL A 109 20.97 -17.44 -8.83
N ASP A 110 20.46 -17.12 -10.02
CA ASP A 110 20.61 -15.79 -10.64
C ASP A 110 19.76 -14.71 -9.95
N LEU A 111 18.61 -15.10 -9.39
CA LEU A 111 17.67 -14.22 -8.71
C LEU A 111 16.94 -14.93 -7.57
N VAL A 112 16.76 -14.24 -6.45
CA VAL A 112 15.89 -14.67 -5.36
C VAL A 112 14.70 -13.72 -5.27
N VAL A 113 13.48 -14.26 -5.21
CA VAL A 113 12.26 -13.51 -4.91
C VAL A 113 11.70 -13.99 -3.58
N VAL A 114 11.46 -13.05 -2.67
CA VAL A 114 11.08 -13.36 -1.30
C VAL A 114 9.65 -12.93 -1.06
N SER A 115 8.86 -13.85 -0.51
CA SER A 115 7.50 -13.59 -0.03
C SER A 115 7.54 -12.76 1.25
N PRO A 116 6.60 -11.80 1.44
CA PRO A 116 6.63 -10.90 2.60
C PRO A 116 6.54 -11.60 3.96
N GLY A 117 5.97 -12.81 4.02
CA GLY A 117 5.92 -13.57 5.28
C GLY A 117 7.30 -13.99 5.81
N VAL A 118 8.33 -14.00 4.96
CA VAL A 118 9.67 -14.48 5.29
C VAL A 118 10.50 -13.35 5.90
N PRO A 119 11.05 -13.50 7.13
CA PRO A 119 12.03 -12.58 7.70
C PRO A 119 13.28 -12.41 6.85
N PRO A 120 13.74 -11.17 6.58
CA PRO A 120 15.06 -10.92 6.00
C PRO A 120 16.19 -11.48 6.87
N GLU A 121 15.99 -11.57 8.18
CA GLU A 121 16.93 -12.23 9.08
C GLU A 121 16.98 -13.76 8.89
N ASN A 122 15.93 -14.35 8.33
CA ASN A 122 15.91 -15.76 8.00
C ASN A 122 16.62 -16.01 6.66
N TYR A 123 17.02 -17.26 6.43
CA TYR A 123 17.65 -17.69 5.17
C TYR A 123 18.93 -16.93 4.81
N GLY A 124 19.60 -16.26 5.77
CA GLY A 124 20.81 -15.48 5.49
C GLY A 124 20.61 -14.37 4.45
N LEU A 125 19.37 -13.93 4.21
CA LEU A 125 19.04 -13.00 3.13
C LEU A 125 19.76 -11.66 3.30
N SER A 126 19.92 -11.19 4.54
CA SER A 126 20.74 -10.00 4.83
C SER A 126 22.19 -10.17 4.34
N THR A 127 22.82 -11.32 4.62
CA THR A 127 24.19 -11.59 4.16
C THR A 127 24.27 -11.76 2.65
N SER A 128 23.27 -12.42 2.05
CA SER A 128 23.17 -12.55 0.59
C SER A 128 23.02 -11.19 -0.11
N LEU A 129 22.18 -10.30 0.43
CA LEU A 129 22.02 -8.92 -0.04
C LEU A 129 23.36 -8.17 0.00
N GLU A 130 24.09 -8.27 1.11
CA GLU A 130 25.40 -7.64 1.29
C GLU A 130 26.47 -8.19 0.32
N SER A 131 26.40 -9.47 -0.03
CA SER A 131 27.30 -10.11 -1.00
C SER A 131 26.99 -9.80 -2.47
N GLY A 132 25.93 -9.01 -2.74
CA GLY A 132 25.53 -8.60 -4.09
C GLY A 132 24.63 -9.61 -4.81
N GLN A 133 24.10 -10.63 -4.12
CA GLN A 133 23.09 -11.51 -4.69
C GLN A 133 21.85 -10.69 -5.06
N ARG A 134 21.29 -10.92 -6.25
CA ARG A 134 20.10 -10.22 -6.70
C ARG A 134 18.89 -10.77 -5.94
N ILE A 135 18.36 -9.97 -5.01
CA ILE A 135 17.19 -10.32 -4.19
C ILE A 135 16.11 -9.26 -4.41
N MET A 136 14.87 -9.71 -4.61
CA MET A 136 13.71 -8.84 -4.85
C MET A 136 12.53 -9.23 -3.95
N SER A 137 11.73 -8.24 -3.56
CA SER A 137 10.39 -8.53 -3.05
C SER A 137 9.47 -8.95 -4.19
N GLU A 138 8.35 -9.61 -3.85
CA GLU A 138 7.31 -9.92 -4.82
C GLU A 138 6.77 -8.67 -5.55
N LEU A 139 6.61 -7.54 -4.85
CA LEU A 139 6.15 -6.29 -5.46
C LEU A 139 7.16 -5.78 -6.49
N ASP A 140 8.45 -5.80 -6.14
CA ASP A 140 9.50 -5.30 -7.02
C ASP A 140 9.68 -6.20 -8.24
N PHE A 141 9.59 -7.52 -8.04
CA PHE A 141 9.66 -8.53 -9.11
C PHE A 141 8.50 -8.38 -10.11
N ALA A 142 7.29 -8.13 -9.61
CA ALA A 142 6.13 -7.86 -10.46
C ALA A 142 6.28 -6.52 -11.22
N ALA A 143 6.70 -5.47 -10.52
CA ALA A 143 6.84 -4.13 -11.09
C ALA A 143 7.92 -4.03 -12.16
N GLU A 144 8.94 -4.89 -12.14
CA GLU A 144 9.98 -4.97 -13.17
C GLU A 144 9.39 -5.15 -14.58
N ILE A 145 8.28 -5.88 -14.72
CA ILE A 145 7.68 -6.21 -16.01
C ILE A 145 6.32 -5.57 -16.26
N LEU A 146 5.77 -4.83 -15.27
CA LEU A 146 4.56 -4.05 -15.49
C LEU A 146 4.79 -3.05 -16.64
N PRO A 147 3.83 -2.90 -17.58
CA PRO A 147 3.97 -1.93 -18.65
C PRO A 147 4.16 -0.51 -18.10
N LYS A 148 5.07 0.27 -18.68
CA LYS A 148 5.49 1.58 -18.16
C LYS A 148 4.37 2.63 -18.16
N ASP A 149 3.33 2.41 -18.95
CA ASP A 149 2.12 3.24 -19.03
C ASP A 149 1.11 2.92 -17.91
N VAL A 150 1.27 1.80 -17.21
CA VAL A 150 0.48 1.51 -16.00
C VAL A 150 0.97 2.39 -14.85
N LYS A 151 0.09 3.26 -14.35
CA LYS A 151 0.37 4.05 -13.15
C LYS A 151 0.17 3.20 -11.89
N ILE A 152 1.03 3.38 -10.88
CA ILE A 152 0.91 2.66 -9.60
C ILE A 152 0.41 3.64 -8.53
N LEU A 153 -0.71 3.31 -7.89
CA LEU A 153 -1.21 3.96 -6.68
C LEU A 153 -0.95 3.00 -5.51
N ALA A 154 0.01 3.30 -4.65
CA ALA A 154 0.38 2.45 -3.53
C ALA A 154 -0.11 3.02 -2.18
N VAL A 155 -0.66 2.18 -1.32
CA VAL A 155 -1.19 2.60 -0.01
C VAL A 155 -0.63 1.71 1.09
N THR A 156 0.03 2.32 2.06
CA THR A 156 0.49 1.69 3.29
C THR A 156 0.01 2.45 4.53
N GLY A 157 0.27 1.89 5.70
CA GLY A 157 -0.18 2.39 7.00
C GLY A 157 -0.43 1.25 7.99
N THR A 158 -0.74 1.57 9.24
CA THR A 158 -1.19 0.54 10.20
C THR A 158 -2.64 0.14 9.87
N ASN A 159 -3.55 1.11 9.77
CA ASN A 159 -4.99 0.89 9.55
C ASN A 159 -5.51 1.63 8.31
N GLY A 160 -6.69 1.23 7.80
CA GLY A 160 -7.39 1.91 6.69
C GLY A 160 -6.95 1.55 5.27
N LYS A 161 -5.80 0.85 5.10
CA LYS A 161 -5.22 0.54 3.78
C LYS A 161 -6.20 -0.10 2.81
N SER A 162 -6.85 -1.20 3.23
CA SER A 162 -7.77 -1.97 2.39
C SER A 162 -8.97 -1.14 1.94
N THR A 163 -9.47 -0.28 2.82
CA THR A 163 -10.59 0.61 2.52
C THR A 163 -10.19 1.67 1.50
N VAL A 164 -9.03 2.34 1.68
CA VAL A 164 -8.54 3.35 0.74
C VAL A 164 -8.28 2.74 -0.64
N VAL A 165 -7.62 1.58 -0.71
CA VAL A 165 -7.35 0.85 -1.97
C VAL A 165 -8.66 0.45 -2.67
N THR A 166 -9.64 -0.02 -1.90
CA THR A 166 -10.95 -0.39 -2.44
C THR A 166 -11.73 0.82 -2.95
N PHE A 167 -11.75 1.93 -2.20
CA PHE A 167 -12.40 3.17 -2.63
C PHE A 167 -11.72 3.76 -3.87
N ALA A 168 -10.39 3.80 -3.92
CA ALA A 168 -9.66 4.26 -5.09
C ALA A 168 -9.98 3.41 -6.34
N GLY A 169 -10.05 2.09 -6.18
CA GLY A 169 -10.50 1.18 -7.25
C GLY A 169 -11.93 1.45 -7.72
N GLN A 170 -12.87 1.65 -6.79
CA GLN A 170 -14.26 1.98 -7.10
C GLN A 170 -14.41 3.33 -7.81
N MET A 171 -13.65 4.35 -7.38
CA MET A 171 -13.61 5.67 -8.01
C MET A 171 -13.07 5.58 -9.44
N LEU A 172 -11.95 4.88 -9.66
CA LEU A 172 -11.38 4.69 -10.99
C LEU A 172 -12.37 3.98 -11.93
N ASN A 173 -13.00 2.91 -11.44
CA ASN A 173 -14.01 2.17 -12.21
C ASN A 173 -15.23 3.04 -12.56
N HIS A 174 -15.66 3.93 -11.66
CA HIS A 174 -16.75 4.88 -11.93
C HIS A 174 -16.44 5.78 -13.13
N PHE A 175 -15.17 6.19 -13.29
CA PHE A 175 -14.72 6.99 -14.44
C PHE A 175 -14.32 6.13 -15.66
N GLY A 176 -14.65 4.84 -15.67
CA GLY A 176 -14.32 3.93 -16.77
C GLY A 176 -12.81 3.60 -16.87
N ILE A 177 -12.04 3.85 -15.82
CA ILE A 177 -10.61 3.53 -15.77
C ILE A 177 -10.47 2.12 -15.19
N GLU A 178 -10.10 1.17 -16.05
CA GLU A 178 -9.77 -0.19 -15.64
C GLU A 178 -8.54 -0.18 -14.72
N ALA A 179 -8.72 -0.71 -13.51
CA ALA A 179 -7.68 -0.77 -12.50
C ALA A 179 -7.51 -2.19 -11.94
N PHE A 180 -6.27 -2.62 -11.78
CA PHE A 180 -5.96 -3.71 -10.87
C PHE A 180 -6.09 -3.20 -9.43
N VAL A 181 -6.72 -3.97 -8.55
CA VAL A 181 -6.85 -3.66 -7.12
C VAL A 181 -6.37 -4.88 -6.35
N GLY A 182 -5.23 -4.77 -5.68
CA GLY A 182 -4.63 -5.92 -5.00
C GLY A 182 -3.38 -5.59 -4.20
N GLY A 183 -2.41 -6.50 -4.16
CA GLY A 183 -1.20 -6.42 -3.34
C GLY A 183 -1.31 -7.28 -2.08
N ASN A 184 -1.16 -6.67 -0.90
CA ASN A 184 -1.44 -7.34 0.38
C ASN A 184 -2.92 -7.70 0.56
N LEU A 185 -3.80 -6.95 -0.10
CA LEU A 185 -5.23 -7.26 -0.22
C LEU A 185 -5.46 -8.14 -1.44
N GLY A 186 -6.21 -9.23 -1.28
CA GLY A 186 -6.70 -10.01 -2.41
C GLY A 186 -5.56 -10.68 -3.20
N ASN A 187 -5.42 -10.30 -4.48
CA ASN A 187 -4.47 -10.91 -5.40
C ASN A 187 -3.10 -10.21 -5.34
N PRO A 188 -1.98 -10.96 -5.32
CA PRO A 188 -0.63 -10.39 -5.39
C PRO A 188 -0.39 -9.58 -6.67
N LEU A 189 0.56 -8.65 -6.67
CA LEU A 189 0.87 -7.83 -7.84
C LEU A 189 1.44 -8.68 -9.00
N SER A 190 2.11 -9.78 -8.69
CA SER A 190 2.63 -10.76 -9.64
C SER A 190 1.54 -11.40 -10.49
N GLU A 191 0.31 -11.51 -9.97
CA GLU A 191 -0.85 -11.94 -10.77
C GLU A 191 -1.16 -10.92 -11.86
N ALA A 192 -1.19 -9.63 -11.52
CA ALA A 192 -1.43 -8.55 -12.47
C ALA A 192 -0.33 -8.51 -13.55
N ALA A 193 0.93 -8.62 -13.11
CA ALA A 193 2.10 -8.69 -13.97
C ALA A 193 2.04 -9.90 -14.92
N PHE A 194 1.65 -11.09 -14.43
CA PHE A 194 1.48 -12.29 -15.25
C PHE A 194 0.42 -12.08 -16.34
N LEU A 195 -0.72 -11.46 -16.01
CA LEU A 195 -1.77 -11.16 -16.98
C LEU A 195 -1.26 -10.25 -18.11
N CYS A 196 -0.37 -9.29 -17.80
CA CYS A 196 0.23 -8.42 -18.80
C CYS A 196 1.18 -9.15 -19.79
N LEU A 197 1.68 -10.35 -19.45
CA LEU A 197 2.50 -11.16 -20.36
C LEU A 197 1.66 -11.96 -21.37
N SER A 198 0.39 -12.23 -21.06
CA SER A 198 -0.49 -13.05 -21.89
C SER A 198 -0.95 -12.30 -23.15
N PRO A 199 -0.72 -12.82 -24.38
CA PRO A 199 -1.15 -12.19 -25.63
C PRO A 199 -2.67 -12.14 -25.79
N SER A 200 -3.33 -13.12 -25.17
CA SER A 200 -4.70 -13.52 -25.46
C SER A 200 -5.72 -12.80 -24.56
N MET A 201 -5.25 -12.09 -23.54
CA MET A 201 -6.07 -11.47 -22.50
C MET A 201 -5.99 -9.94 -22.64
N LYS A 202 -7.06 -9.31 -23.15
CA LYS A 202 -7.34 -7.90 -22.81
C LYS A 202 -8.09 -7.95 -21.47
N PRO A 203 -7.60 -7.29 -20.40
CA PRO A 203 -7.30 -5.85 -20.42
C PRO A 203 -5.88 -5.49 -19.94
N ARG A 204 -5.33 -4.41 -20.51
CA ARG A 204 -4.26 -3.65 -19.85
C ARG A 204 -4.97 -2.66 -18.95
N PHE A 205 -5.07 -2.98 -17.65
CA PHE A 205 -5.47 -1.99 -16.67
C PHE A 205 -4.53 -0.78 -16.78
N GLN A 206 -5.08 0.42 -16.66
CA GLN A 206 -4.30 1.67 -16.74
C GLN A 206 -3.65 2.01 -15.41
N VAL A 207 -4.18 1.44 -14.31
CA VAL A 207 -3.73 1.71 -12.95
C VAL A 207 -3.61 0.40 -12.17
N ALA A 208 -2.53 0.26 -11.41
CA ALA A 208 -2.43 -0.72 -10.34
C ALA A 208 -2.59 -0.02 -8.99
N VAL A 209 -3.72 -0.25 -8.32
CA VAL A 209 -3.99 0.20 -6.96
C VAL A 209 -3.55 -0.91 -6.00
N VAL A 210 -2.47 -0.66 -5.27
CA VAL A 210 -1.73 -1.68 -4.52
C VAL A 210 -1.78 -1.37 -3.03
N GLU A 211 -2.38 -2.26 -2.25
CA GLU A 211 -2.19 -2.31 -0.81
C GLU A 211 -0.79 -2.84 -0.50
N VAL A 212 -0.02 -2.10 0.29
CA VAL A 212 1.36 -2.43 0.64
C VAL A 212 1.49 -2.60 2.16
N SER A 213 1.88 -3.80 2.58
CA SER A 213 2.28 -4.06 3.98
C SER A 213 3.72 -3.58 4.23
N SER A 214 4.08 -3.37 5.50
CA SER A 214 5.48 -3.11 5.87
C SER A 214 6.40 -4.25 5.48
N TYR A 215 5.94 -5.50 5.59
CA TYR A 215 6.75 -6.68 5.27
C TYR A 215 7.14 -6.75 3.80
N GLN A 216 6.28 -6.28 2.88
CA GLN A 216 6.60 -6.20 1.46
C GLN A 216 7.65 -5.15 1.11
N MET A 217 7.94 -4.22 2.04
CA MET A 217 8.90 -3.12 1.86
C MET A 217 10.22 -3.35 2.62
N GLU A 218 10.40 -4.51 3.28
CA GLU A 218 11.64 -4.83 3.99
C GLU A 218 12.81 -5.12 3.05
N ILE A 219 12.52 -5.62 1.85
CA ILE A 219 13.51 -5.76 0.78
C ILE A 219 13.46 -4.48 -0.07
N PRO A 220 14.61 -3.80 -0.27
CA PRO A 220 14.67 -2.58 -1.07
C PRO A 220 14.06 -2.77 -2.46
N ASN A 221 13.16 -1.88 -2.83
CA ASN A 221 12.55 -1.81 -4.15
C ASN A 221 13.46 -1.04 -5.13
N LYS A 222 13.39 -1.37 -6.41
CA LYS A 222 14.04 -0.66 -7.51
C LYS A 222 13.08 -0.33 -8.66
N TYR A 223 12.12 -1.22 -8.92
CA TYR A 223 11.16 -1.14 -10.01
C TYR A 223 9.76 -0.79 -9.52
N PHE A 224 9.40 -1.15 -8.28
CA PHE A 224 8.13 -0.74 -7.67
C PHE A 224 8.20 0.73 -7.26
N CYS A 225 7.90 1.60 -8.21
CA CYS A 225 8.05 3.06 -8.10
C CYS A 225 6.69 3.75 -8.31
N PRO A 226 5.88 3.93 -7.25
CA PRO A 226 4.53 4.47 -7.36
C PRO A 226 4.46 5.83 -8.06
N SER A 227 3.39 6.08 -8.80
CA SER A 227 3.02 7.42 -9.27
C SER A 227 2.39 8.23 -8.14
N VAL A 228 1.64 7.53 -7.29
CA VAL A 228 1.04 8.07 -6.06
C VAL A 228 1.31 7.08 -4.93
N ALA A 229 1.74 7.57 -3.78
CA ALA A 229 1.95 6.76 -2.59
C ALA A 229 1.32 7.42 -1.36
N ALA A 230 0.63 6.66 -0.52
CA ALA A 230 0.04 7.16 0.71
C ALA A 230 0.47 6.33 1.92
N VAL A 231 0.98 7.01 2.95
CA VAL A 231 1.24 6.45 4.27
C VAL A 231 0.18 7.00 5.22
N LEU A 232 -0.89 6.21 5.43
CA LEU A 232 -2.15 6.68 6.02
C LEU A 232 -2.03 7.08 7.50
N ASN A 233 -1.31 6.29 8.27
CA ASN A 233 -1.13 6.43 9.72
C ASN A 233 -0.01 5.49 10.18
N LEU A 234 0.50 5.75 11.38
CA LEU A 234 1.51 4.92 12.03
C LEU A 234 1.24 4.84 13.53
N THR A 235 0.79 3.65 13.96
CA THR A 235 0.58 3.28 15.37
C THR A 235 1.24 1.92 15.64
N PRO A 236 1.58 1.59 16.91
CA PRO A 236 2.24 0.35 17.26
C PRO A 236 1.54 -0.88 16.67
N ASP A 237 2.27 -1.58 15.80
CA ASP A 237 1.87 -2.86 15.23
C ASP A 237 3.15 -3.54 14.72
N HIS A 238 3.15 -4.87 14.68
CA HIS A 238 4.24 -5.67 14.12
C HIS A 238 5.64 -5.40 14.72
N LEU A 239 5.71 -4.94 15.98
CA LEU A 239 6.99 -4.61 16.63
C LEU A 239 7.84 -5.84 16.94
N GLU A 240 7.25 -7.03 16.99
CA GLU A 240 7.97 -8.31 17.00
C GLU A 240 8.87 -8.48 15.77
N ARG A 241 8.50 -7.84 14.65
CA ARG A 241 9.22 -7.88 13.38
C ARG A 241 10.10 -6.65 13.19
N HIS A 242 9.56 -5.46 13.43
CA HIS A 242 10.25 -4.18 13.16
C HIS A 242 11.16 -3.72 14.32
N LYS A 243 11.01 -4.31 15.51
CA LYS A 243 11.75 -4.02 16.76
C LYS A 243 11.43 -2.65 17.36
N THR A 244 11.38 -1.59 16.56
CA THR A 244 11.11 -0.21 17.01
C THR A 244 10.11 0.51 16.09
N MET A 245 9.40 1.50 16.65
CA MET A 245 8.53 2.38 15.86
C MET A 245 9.29 3.17 14.79
N LYS A 246 10.55 3.53 15.05
CA LYS A 246 11.41 4.20 14.08
C LYS A 246 11.65 3.32 12.85
N ASN A 247 12.06 2.06 13.06
CA ASN A 247 12.26 1.12 11.95
C ASN A 247 10.95 0.91 11.17
N TYR A 248 9.84 0.72 11.88
CA TYR A 248 8.53 0.55 11.25
C TYR A 248 8.13 1.75 10.37
N ALA A 249 8.41 2.98 10.84
CA ALA A 249 8.21 4.20 10.06
C ALA A 249 9.10 4.26 8.83
N MET A 250 10.41 4.01 8.99
CA MET A 250 11.38 3.98 7.88
C MET A 250 10.97 2.99 6.80
N THR A 251 10.60 1.76 7.20
CA THR A 251 10.14 0.72 6.27
C THR A 251 8.91 1.16 5.48
N LYS A 252 7.91 1.81 6.11
CA LYS A 252 6.75 2.33 5.37
C LYS A 252 7.09 3.51 4.46
N CYS A 253 7.93 4.43 4.93
CA CYS A 253 8.34 5.61 4.16
C CYS A 253 9.27 5.27 2.99
N SER A 254 9.93 4.11 3.01
CA SER A 254 10.70 3.60 1.85
C SER A 254 9.86 3.49 0.58
N LEU A 255 8.52 3.38 0.70
CA LEU A 255 7.59 3.45 -0.42
C LEU A 255 7.73 4.74 -1.25
N LEU A 256 8.25 5.81 -0.64
CA LEU A 256 8.44 7.14 -1.23
C LEU A 256 9.84 7.33 -1.86
N SER A 257 10.78 6.41 -1.65
CA SER A 257 12.22 6.59 -1.96
C SER A 257 12.55 6.81 -3.44
N HIS A 258 11.72 6.27 -4.35
CA HIS A 258 11.90 6.35 -5.81
C HIS A 258 10.83 7.20 -6.51
N MET A 259 10.19 8.08 -5.74
CA MET A 259 9.27 9.07 -6.29
C MET A 259 10.05 10.32 -6.70
N THR A 260 9.83 10.78 -7.93
CA THR A 260 10.39 12.00 -8.51
C THR A 260 9.32 12.89 -9.15
N ASP A 261 9.63 14.17 -9.27
CA ASP A 261 8.97 15.20 -10.07
C ASP A 261 7.45 15.34 -9.85
N THR A 262 6.67 14.74 -10.75
CA THR A 262 5.20 14.88 -10.85
C THR A 262 4.44 13.95 -9.92
N LYS A 263 5.15 13.03 -9.25
CA LYS A 263 4.53 12.05 -8.36
C LYS A 263 4.04 12.69 -7.07
N LEU A 264 2.99 12.10 -6.49
CA LEU A 264 2.32 12.60 -5.29
C LEU A 264 2.50 11.64 -4.10
N GLY A 265 3.21 12.08 -3.07
CA GLY A 265 3.31 11.37 -1.79
C GLY A 265 2.37 11.98 -0.74
N LEU A 266 1.57 11.16 -0.08
CA LEU A 266 0.70 11.56 1.04
C LEU A 266 1.23 10.99 2.35
N LEU A 267 1.36 11.83 3.36
CA LEU A 267 1.79 11.44 4.69
C LEU A 267 0.84 11.93 5.78
N CYS A 268 0.58 11.09 6.77
CA CYS A 268 -0.15 11.51 7.97
C CYS A 268 0.56 12.66 8.70
N PHE A 269 -0.15 13.77 8.91
CA PHE A 269 0.40 14.93 9.60
C PHE A 269 0.55 14.67 11.10
N GLY A 270 1.60 15.23 11.70
CA GLY A 270 1.77 15.25 13.17
C GLY A 270 2.36 13.99 13.80
N ASN A 271 2.82 13.00 13.01
CA ASN A 271 3.52 11.84 13.54
C ASN A 271 5.05 12.03 13.47
N GLN A 272 5.72 12.07 14.63
CA GLN A 272 7.16 12.34 14.70
C GLN A 272 8.00 11.32 13.91
N HIS A 273 7.72 10.01 14.04
CA HIS A 273 8.50 8.98 13.35
C HIS A 273 8.35 9.08 11.83
N LEU A 274 7.14 9.36 11.33
CA LEU A 274 6.90 9.61 9.91
C LEU A 274 7.60 10.89 9.42
N ASN A 275 7.54 11.97 10.21
CA ASN A 275 8.20 13.24 9.90
C ASN A 275 9.73 13.09 9.82
N GLU A 276 10.33 12.26 10.68
CA GLU A 276 11.76 11.93 10.61
C GLU A 276 12.05 11.08 9.37
N ALA A 277 11.27 10.02 9.14
CA ALA A 277 11.49 9.08 8.06
C ALA A 277 11.33 9.69 6.65
N VAL A 278 10.39 10.62 6.47
CA VAL A 278 10.15 11.24 5.15
C VAL A 278 11.26 12.22 4.76
N ARG A 279 12.04 12.77 5.70
CA ARG A 279 13.11 13.74 5.40
C ARG A 279 14.14 13.20 4.41
N GLU A 280 14.37 11.90 4.42
CA GLU A 280 15.31 11.24 3.50
C GLU A 280 14.81 11.19 2.05
N HIS A 281 13.53 11.50 1.81
CA HIS A 281 12.88 11.34 0.50
C HIS A 281 12.15 12.60 0.00
N ALA A 282 11.80 13.53 0.89
CA ALA A 282 10.83 14.61 0.66
C ALA A 282 11.19 15.63 -0.44
N GLU A 283 12.46 15.74 -0.85
CA GLU A 283 12.90 16.76 -1.82
C GLU A 283 12.60 16.40 -3.27
N ASN A 284 12.18 15.15 -3.55
CA ASN A 284 12.13 14.65 -4.92
C ASN A 284 10.74 14.69 -5.55
N PHE A 285 9.65 14.86 -4.80
CA PHE A 285 8.27 14.72 -5.30
C PHE A 285 7.29 15.71 -4.64
N ASN A 286 6.04 15.76 -5.11
CA ASN A 286 4.99 16.56 -4.48
C ASN A 286 4.54 15.91 -3.17
N LEU A 287 4.95 16.46 -2.03
CA LEU A 287 4.51 16.00 -0.71
C LEU A 287 3.21 16.72 -0.30
N ALA A 288 2.22 15.93 0.10
CA ALA A 288 0.95 16.37 0.63
C ALA A 288 0.64 15.67 1.97
N TRP A 289 -0.25 16.27 2.76
CA TRP A 289 -0.54 15.86 4.12
C TRP A 289 -1.95 15.33 4.29
N ILE A 290 -2.10 14.30 5.12
CA ILE A 290 -3.40 13.88 5.64
C ILE A 290 -3.61 14.60 6.97
N GLY A 291 -4.56 15.53 7.02
CA GLY A 291 -4.86 16.38 8.18
C GLY A 291 -4.31 17.81 8.08
N ALA A 292 -3.59 18.17 7.03
CA ALA A 292 -3.04 19.51 6.80
C ALA A 292 -2.97 19.87 5.31
N PHE A 293 -2.59 21.12 5.00
CA PHE A 293 -2.38 21.59 3.63
C PHE A 293 -0.89 21.85 3.34
N PRO A 294 -0.41 21.65 2.09
CA PRO A 294 -1.14 21.06 0.97
C PRO A 294 -1.50 19.59 1.28
N GLY A 295 -2.70 19.15 0.89
CA GLY A 295 -3.23 17.83 1.20
C GLY A 295 -4.73 17.82 1.45
N VAL A 296 -5.15 16.99 2.40
CA VAL A 296 -6.56 16.74 2.71
C VAL A 296 -6.88 17.10 4.16
N LYS A 297 -7.94 17.88 4.36
CA LYS A 297 -8.53 18.14 5.68
C LYS A 297 -10.02 17.84 5.66
N ILE A 298 -10.55 17.39 6.78
CA ILE A 298 -11.98 17.06 6.91
C ILE A 298 -12.57 17.82 8.08
N ASN A 299 -13.71 18.47 7.83
CA ASN A 299 -14.61 18.91 8.88
C ASN A 299 -15.63 17.78 9.13
N ILE A 300 -15.50 17.10 10.27
CA ILE A 300 -16.34 15.95 10.62
C ILE A 300 -17.79 16.35 10.93
N GLU A 301 -18.02 17.57 11.41
CA GLU A 301 -19.36 18.07 11.72
C GLU A 301 -20.16 18.33 10.44
N THR A 302 -19.54 19.03 9.49
CA THR A 302 -20.17 19.32 8.19
C THR A 302 -20.02 18.20 7.17
N LYS A 303 -19.17 17.21 7.47
CA LYS A 303 -18.80 16.09 6.58
C LYS A 303 -18.26 16.56 5.23
N ILE A 304 -17.48 17.64 5.25
CA ILE A 304 -16.82 18.20 4.05
C ILE A 304 -15.33 17.89 4.13
N ALA A 305 -14.78 17.32 3.06
CA ALA A 305 -13.34 17.21 2.85
C ALA A 305 -12.86 18.28 1.88
N SER A 306 -11.83 19.02 2.27
CA SER A 306 -11.10 19.95 1.39
C SER A 306 -9.84 19.26 0.88
N LEU A 307 -9.66 19.25 -0.44
CA LEU A 307 -8.52 18.69 -1.15
C LEU A 307 -7.73 19.83 -1.80
N GLU A 308 -6.50 20.08 -1.37
CA GLU A 308 -5.71 21.22 -1.85
C GLU A 308 -4.25 20.82 -2.10
N VAL A 309 -3.89 20.59 -3.35
CA VAL A 309 -2.51 20.41 -3.81
C VAL A 309 -2.28 21.36 -5.01
N PRO A 310 -2.00 22.65 -4.75
CA PRO A 310 -1.93 23.67 -5.81
C PRO A 310 -0.87 23.41 -6.87
N THR A 311 0.24 22.75 -6.50
CA THR A 311 1.32 22.37 -7.45
C THR A 311 0.84 21.40 -8.53
N MET A 312 -0.27 20.69 -8.28
CA MET A 312 -0.92 19.77 -9.22
C MET A 312 -2.25 20.34 -9.76
N GLY A 313 -2.58 21.59 -9.47
CA GLY A 313 -3.86 22.19 -9.85
C GLY A 313 -5.08 21.59 -9.14
N VAL A 314 -4.89 20.84 -8.06
CA VAL A 314 -5.99 20.23 -7.29
C VAL A 314 -6.46 21.20 -6.21
N VAL A 315 -7.65 21.76 -6.39
CA VAL A 315 -8.38 22.51 -5.35
C VAL A 315 -9.85 22.13 -5.48
N SER A 316 -10.38 21.37 -4.52
CA SER A 316 -11.76 20.87 -4.56
C SER A 316 -12.31 20.61 -3.15
N GLN A 317 -13.63 20.48 -3.07
CA GLN A 317 -14.33 20.04 -1.88
C GLN A 317 -15.21 18.84 -2.19
N LEU A 318 -15.24 17.87 -1.28
CA LEU A 318 -16.08 16.68 -1.36
C LEU A 318 -17.06 16.65 -0.22
N GLN A 319 -18.34 16.53 -0.55
CA GLN A 319 -19.40 16.27 0.41
C GLN A 319 -19.45 14.76 0.70
N LEU A 320 -19.35 14.38 1.97
CA LEU A 320 -19.25 12.97 2.42
C LEU A 320 -20.50 12.45 3.11
N ASP A 321 -21.56 13.26 3.22
CA ASP A 321 -22.82 12.88 3.86
C ASP A 321 -23.60 11.77 3.14
N ALA A 322 -23.44 11.68 1.82
CA ALA A 322 -24.04 10.65 0.97
C ALA A 322 -23.40 9.26 1.16
N MET A 323 -22.28 9.16 1.87
CA MET A 323 -21.63 7.88 2.14
C MET A 323 -22.51 6.98 3.01
N LYS A 324 -22.70 5.74 2.58
CA LYS A 324 -23.49 4.71 3.27
C LYS A 324 -22.66 3.87 4.27
N VAL A 325 -21.38 4.19 4.45
CA VAL A 325 -20.47 3.47 5.34
C VAL A 325 -20.49 4.07 6.74
N MET A 326 -20.26 3.21 7.74
CA MET A 326 -20.26 3.57 9.15
C MET A 326 -18.86 4.00 9.60
N GLY A 327 -18.78 4.90 10.58
CA GLY A 327 -17.53 5.34 11.19
C GLY A 327 -16.88 6.56 10.53
N THR A 328 -16.47 7.53 11.36
CA THR A 328 -15.85 8.79 10.92
C THR A 328 -14.51 8.60 10.21
N HIS A 329 -13.78 7.54 10.53
CA HIS A 329 -12.53 7.18 9.85
C HIS A 329 -12.73 6.87 8.35
N ASN A 330 -13.93 6.43 7.95
CA ASN A 330 -14.21 6.18 6.54
C ASN A 330 -14.36 7.47 5.71
N TYR A 331 -14.70 8.59 6.35
CA TYR A 331 -14.63 9.90 5.70
C TYR A 331 -13.17 10.26 5.34
N TYR A 332 -12.23 10.01 6.26
CA TYR A 332 -10.80 10.13 5.98
C TYR A 332 -10.35 9.21 4.85
N ASN A 333 -10.74 7.93 4.90
CA ASN A 333 -10.37 6.97 3.87
C ASN A 333 -10.88 7.39 2.48
N ALA A 334 -12.11 7.88 2.37
CA ALA A 334 -12.69 8.34 1.11
C ALA A 334 -11.99 9.59 0.56
N ALA A 335 -11.74 10.59 1.41
CA ALA A 335 -11.09 11.81 0.98
C ALA A 335 -9.63 11.56 0.56
N VAL A 336 -8.91 10.69 1.28
CA VAL A 336 -7.55 10.27 0.91
C VAL A 336 -7.57 9.49 -0.41
N ALA A 337 -8.50 8.54 -0.58
CA ALA A 337 -8.65 7.80 -1.84
C ALA A 337 -8.90 8.74 -3.02
N ALA A 338 -9.78 9.74 -2.87
CA ALA A 338 -10.07 10.72 -3.91
C ALA A 338 -8.84 11.55 -4.27
N LEU A 339 -8.09 12.04 -3.27
CA LEU A 339 -6.86 12.78 -3.52
C LEU A 339 -5.80 11.90 -4.21
N CYS A 340 -5.69 10.62 -3.81
CA CYS A 340 -4.78 9.69 -4.47
C CYS A 340 -5.18 9.44 -5.93
N VAL A 341 -6.47 9.32 -6.24
CA VAL A 341 -6.96 9.13 -7.62
C VAL A 341 -6.72 10.37 -8.47
N LEU A 342 -6.96 11.58 -7.92
CA LEU A 342 -6.64 12.83 -8.61
C LEU A 342 -5.13 12.98 -8.84
N GLY A 343 -4.32 12.55 -7.88
CA GLY A 343 -2.86 12.54 -7.97
C GLY A 343 -2.30 11.62 -9.06
N LEU A 344 -3.09 10.69 -9.58
CA LEU A 344 -2.69 9.89 -10.73
C LEU A 344 -2.62 10.71 -12.02
N ASP A 345 -3.15 11.94 -12.05
CA ASP A 345 -3.11 12.84 -13.21
C ASP A 345 -3.60 12.14 -14.49
N LEU A 346 -4.84 11.65 -14.44
CA LEU A 346 -5.53 10.94 -15.52
C LEU A 346 -6.55 11.86 -16.25
N GLY A 347 -6.46 13.18 -16.05
CA GLY A 347 -7.42 14.14 -16.61
C GLY A 347 -8.79 14.14 -15.95
N LEU A 348 -8.89 13.63 -14.71
CA LEU A 348 -10.13 13.60 -13.94
C LEU A 348 -10.41 14.98 -13.32
N ASP A 349 -11.65 15.47 -13.46
CA ASP A 349 -12.09 16.69 -12.78
C ASP A 349 -12.30 16.41 -11.28
N ALA A 350 -11.67 17.21 -10.44
CA ALA A 350 -11.79 17.13 -9.00
C ALA A 350 -13.23 17.39 -8.51
N ASN A 351 -14.06 18.11 -9.27
CA ASN A 351 -15.49 18.27 -8.95
C ASN A 351 -16.29 16.99 -9.28
N GLY A 352 -15.84 16.20 -10.26
CA GLY A 352 -16.46 14.94 -10.64
C GLY A 352 -16.39 13.87 -9.55
N MET A 353 -15.40 13.94 -8.66
CA MET A 353 -15.21 12.98 -7.55
C MET A 353 -16.43 12.83 -6.64
N SER A 354 -17.21 13.90 -6.46
CA SER A 354 -18.43 13.88 -5.64
C SER A 354 -19.46 12.85 -6.11
N SER A 355 -19.53 12.56 -7.42
CA SER A 355 -20.45 11.56 -7.99
C SER A 355 -20.13 10.11 -7.58
N THR A 356 -18.91 9.85 -7.10
CA THR A 356 -18.46 8.51 -6.68
C THR A 356 -18.91 8.18 -5.24
N ILE A 357 -19.10 9.21 -4.41
CA ILE A 357 -19.14 9.09 -2.94
C ILE A 357 -20.29 8.22 -2.42
N GLU A 358 -21.49 8.37 -2.99
CA GLU A 358 -22.68 7.61 -2.55
C GLU A 358 -22.53 6.09 -2.80
N ASN A 359 -21.76 5.74 -3.81
CA ASN A 359 -21.59 4.37 -4.28
C ASN A 359 -20.41 3.65 -3.65
N LEU A 360 -19.62 4.34 -2.82
CA LEU A 360 -18.51 3.72 -2.12
C LEU A 360 -19.00 2.64 -1.16
N ARG A 361 -18.32 1.50 -1.18
CA ARG A 361 -18.57 0.34 -0.31
C ARG A 361 -17.26 -0.12 0.30
N ALA A 362 -17.21 -0.16 1.63
CA ALA A 362 -16.05 -0.67 2.33
C ALA A 362 -15.88 -2.18 2.07
N PRO A 363 -14.66 -2.73 2.20
CA PRO A 363 -14.45 -4.17 2.16
C PRO A 363 -15.26 -4.90 3.24
N PRO A 364 -15.56 -6.21 3.07
CA PRO A 364 -16.16 -7.01 4.11
C PRO A 364 -15.37 -6.95 5.43
N HIS A 365 -16.07 -7.11 6.55
CA HIS A 365 -15.49 -7.14 7.90
C HIS A 365 -14.86 -5.81 8.38
N ARG A 366 -15.25 -4.68 7.78
CA ARG A 366 -14.76 -3.32 8.11
C ARG A 366 -15.96 -2.43 8.42
N MET A 367 -16.42 -2.43 9.66
CA MET A 367 -17.65 -1.74 10.08
C MET A 367 -18.87 -2.12 9.20
N GLU A 368 -18.93 -3.39 8.80
CA GLU A 368 -19.92 -3.90 7.86
C GLU A 368 -21.23 -4.22 8.57
N ILE A 369 -22.35 -3.73 8.06
CA ILE A 369 -23.67 -4.12 8.57
C ILE A 369 -24.03 -5.48 7.96
N VAL A 370 -23.94 -6.55 8.75
CA VAL A 370 -24.18 -7.93 8.29
C VAL A 370 -25.62 -8.39 8.48
N HIS A 371 -26.34 -7.82 9.44
CA HIS A 371 -27.74 -8.17 9.69
C HIS A 371 -28.52 -7.04 10.37
N ARG A 372 -29.82 -6.99 10.10
CA ARG A 372 -30.80 -6.19 10.83
C ARG A 372 -31.94 -7.11 11.21
N ASP A 373 -32.13 -7.34 12.50
CA ASP A 373 -33.19 -8.24 12.94
C ASP A 373 -34.56 -7.54 13.02
N ALA A 374 -35.61 -8.33 13.24
CA ALA A 374 -36.98 -7.84 13.34
C ALA A 374 -37.21 -6.92 14.56
N SER A 375 -36.31 -6.94 15.54
CA SER A 375 -36.33 -6.07 16.71
C SER A 375 -35.55 -4.76 16.50
N GLY A 376 -34.97 -4.57 15.30
CA GLY A 376 -34.23 -3.36 14.94
C GLY A 376 -32.77 -3.37 15.41
N VAL A 377 -32.24 -4.50 15.88
CA VAL A 377 -30.81 -4.62 16.24
C VAL A 377 -29.99 -4.70 14.97
N ILE A 378 -28.95 -3.86 14.90
CA ILE A 378 -27.99 -3.82 13.81
C ILE A 378 -26.75 -4.60 14.23
N TRP A 379 -26.42 -5.63 13.47
CA TRP A 379 -25.23 -6.45 13.66
C TRP A 379 -24.11 -5.90 12.77
N VAL A 380 -23.00 -5.52 13.39
CA VAL A 380 -21.84 -4.92 12.72
C VAL A 380 -20.64 -5.83 12.85
N ASP A 381 -20.06 -6.24 11.73
CA ASP A 381 -18.82 -7.00 11.66
C ASP A 381 -17.63 -6.06 11.43
N ASP A 382 -16.73 -6.03 12.41
CA ASP A 382 -15.45 -5.35 12.34
C ASP A 382 -14.29 -6.30 12.70
N SER A 383 -14.40 -7.58 12.33
CA SER A 383 -13.41 -8.63 12.65
C SER A 383 -12.01 -8.38 12.07
N LYS A 384 -11.84 -7.38 11.18
CA LYS A 384 -10.53 -6.90 10.74
C LYS A 384 -9.89 -5.86 11.67
N ALA A 385 -10.51 -5.51 12.78
CA ALA A 385 -9.90 -4.76 13.89
C ALA A 385 -8.97 -5.67 14.71
N THR A 386 -7.81 -6.02 14.14
CA THR A 386 -6.86 -6.98 14.73
C THR A 386 -5.77 -6.33 15.59
N ASN A 387 -5.90 -5.04 15.92
CA ASN A 387 -5.01 -4.30 16.81
C ASN A 387 -5.82 -3.28 17.64
N VAL A 388 -5.26 -2.85 18.76
CA VAL A 388 -5.92 -1.94 19.71
C VAL A 388 -6.40 -0.65 19.03
N GLU A 389 -5.57 -0.05 18.18
CA GLU A 389 -5.92 1.20 17.50
C GLU A 389 -7.10 1.06 16.53
N ALA A 390 -7.19 -0.06 15.81
CA ALA A 390 -8.31 -0.34 14.92
C ALA A 390 -9.62 -0.43 15.71
N THR A 391 -9.58 -1.15 16.85
CA THR A 391 -10.72 -1.24 17.78
C THR A 391 -11.08 0.13 18.34
N TYR A 392 -10.10 0.90 18.81
CA TYR A 392 -10.29 2.27 19.30
C TYR A 392 -11.02 3.15 18.26
N THR A 393 -10.54 3.10 17.01
CA THR A 393 -11.10 3.84 15.89
C THR A 393 -12.53 3.40 15.54
N GLY A 394 -12.82 2.10 15.60
CA GLY A 394 -14.16 1.52 15.41
C GLY A 394 -15.14 2.01 16.49
N LEU A 395 -14.73 1.94 17.76
CA LEU A 395 -15.53 2.40 18.90
C LEU A 395 -15.85 3.90 18.81
N LEU A 396 -14.86 4.74 18.54
CA LEU A 396 -15.10 6.17 18.32
C LEU A 396 -16.01 6.43 17.12
N GLY A 397 -15.89 5.64 16.06
CA GLY A 397 -16.77 5.69 14.90
C GLY A 397 -18.24 5.39 15.23
N LEU A 398 -18.49 4.62 16.29
CA LEU A 398 -19.81 4.29 16.83
C LEU A 398 -20.20 5.14 18.04
N LYS A 399 -19.47 6.20 18.41
CA LYS A 399 -19.71 6.97 19.64
C LYS A 399 -21.15 7.49 19.78
N GLN A 400 -21.82 7.79 18.67
CA GLN A 400 -23.23 8.25 18.66
C GLN A 400 -24.25 7.11 18.74
N GLN A 401 -23.80 5.85 18.60
CA GLN A 401 -24.61 4.64 18.58
C GLN A 401 -24.17 3.76 19.76
N LYS A 402 -24.92 3.83 20.87
CA LYS A 402 -24.61 2.99 22.04
C LYS A 402 -24.82 1.51 21.69
N SER A 403 -23.73 0.79 21.49
CA SER A 403 -23.66 -0.60 21.02
C SER A 403 -23.36 -1.57 22.15
N VAL A 404 -23.55 -2.87 21.90
CA VAL A 404 -22.93 -3.95 22.70
C VAL A 404 -21.66 -4.35 21.96
N ILE A 405 -20.52 -4.35 22.65
CA ILE A 405 -19.20 -4.60 22.04
C ILE A 405 -18.74 -6.01 22.37
N LEU A 406 -18.26 -6.75 21.36
CA LEU A 406 -17.57 -8.02 21.53
C LEU A 406 -16.06 -7.79 21.39
N LEU A 407 -15.27 -8.10 22.42
CA LEU A 407 -13.80 -7.98 22.41
C LEU A 407 -13.13 -9.30 22.80
N GLY A 408 -12.12 -9.74 22.07
CA GLY A 408 -11.39 -10.97 22.41
C GLY A 408 -10.36 -11.35 21.36
N GLY A 409 -9.55 -12.36 21.66
CA GLY A 409 -8.52 -12.90 20.77
C GLY A 409 -7.09 -12.79 21.32
N LEU A 410 -6.12 -13.13 20.48
CA LEU A 410 -4.70 -13.11 20.83
C LEU A 410 -4.13 -11.68 20.75
N ALA A 411 -3.70 -11.15 21.89
CA ALA A 411 -3.04 -9.85 21.94
C ALA A 411 -1.66 -9.90 21.27
N LYS A 412 -1.32 -8.87 20.48
CA LYS A 412 0.03 -8.65 19.99
C LYS A 412 0.88 -8.06 21.12
N VAL A 413 2.11 -8.55 21.29
CA VAL A 413 3.02 -8.10 22.35
C VAL A 413 3.62 -6.75 21.97
N VAL A 414 3.52 -5.76 22.86
CA VAL A 414 4.24 -4.49 22.73
C VAL A 414 5.56 -4.62 23.51
N TYR A 415 6.67 -4.83 22.81
CA TYR A 415 7.98 -5.00 23.45
C TYR A 415 8.40 -3.73 24.21
N GLY A 416 8.68 -3.89 25.50
CA GLY A 416 9.15 -2.81 26.37
C GLY A 416 8.06 -2.04 27.11
N GLU A 417 6.79 -2.44 27.00
CA GLU A 417 5.69 -1.87 27.78
C GLU A 417 5.15 -2.91 28.78
N GLU A 418 4.74 -2.46 29.98
CA GLU A 418 4.08 -3.31 30.98
C GLU A 418 2.64 -3.69 30.58
N THR A 419 2.13 -3.11 29.49
CA THR A 419 0.74 -3.23 29.03
C THR A 419 0.68 -3.55 27.54
N ASN A 420 -0.41 -4.19 27.11
CA ASN A 420 -0.68 -4.43 25.68
C ASN A 420 -1.48 -3.28 25.03
N GLY A 421 -1.61 -2.13 25.70
CA GLY A 421 -2.29 -0.93 25.20
C GLY A 421 -3.82 -0.93 25.33
N PHE A 422 -4.43 -1.98 25.86
CA PHE A 422 -5.90 -2.08 26.01
C PHE A 422 -6.51 -0.98 26.89
N GLU A 423 -5.71 -0.35 27.75
CA GLU A 423 -6.10 0.78 28.58
C GLU A 423 -6.66 1.94 27.75
N GLN A 424 -6.18 2.10 26.51
CA GLN A 424 -6.66 3.09 25.56
C GLN A 424 -8.12 2.88 25.17
N LEU A 425 -8.64 1.65 25.30
CA LEU A 425 -10.03 1.33 25.00
C LEU A 425 -10.99 1.71 26.15
N ILE A 426 -10.49 1.96 27.36
CA ILE A 426 -11.33 2.23 28.53
C ILE A 426 -12.25 3.43 28.28
N ASP A 427 -11.70 4.54 27.78
CA ASP A 427 -12.48 5.75 27.54
C ASP A 427 -13.51 5.61 26.40
N PRO A 428 -13.19 5.09 25.20
CA PRO A 428 -14.20 4.92 24.17
C PRO A 428 -15.26 3.88 24.55
N LEU A 429 -14.93 2.85 25.33
CA LEU A 429 -15.90 1.85 25.78
C LEU A 429 -17.02 2.45 26.66
N LYS A 430 -16.75 3.52 27.40
CA LYS A 430 -17.76 4.23 28.23
C LYS A 430 -18.91 4.84 27.43
N TYR A 431 -18.77 5.00 26.11
CA TYR A 431 -19.85 5.51 25.26
C TYR A 431 -20.84 4.40 24.83
N HIS A 432 -20.53 3.13 25.08
CA HIS A 432 -21.32 1.99 24.66
C HIS A 432 -22.09 1.36 25.83
N ARG A 433 -23.02 0.45 25.53
CA ARG A 433 -23.97 -0.09 26.54
C ARG A 433 -23.36 -1.16 27.43
N CYS A 434 -22.49 -1.98 26.86
CA CYS A 434 -21.93 -3.16 27.50
C CYS A 434 -20.76 -3.68 26.66
N VAL A 435 -19.78 -4.28 27.32
CA VAL A 435 -18.67 -5.00 26.69
C VAL A 435 -18.72 -6.46 27.13
N ILE A 436 -18.74 -7.36 26.16
CA ILE A 436 -18.60 -8.79 26.36
C ILE A 436 -17.18 -9.15 25.94
N THR A 437 -16.37 -9.63 26.89
CA THR A 437 -15.04 -10.13 26.58
C THR A 437 -15.05 -11.65 26.41
N VAL A 438 -14.31 -12.12 25.40
CA VAL A 438 -14.14 -13.54 25.08
C VAL A 438 -12.67 -13.89 25.27
N CYS A 439 -12.37 -14.57 26.37
CA CYS A 439 -11.07 -15.19 26.64
C CYS A 439 -11.25 -16.72 26.69
N ASP A 440 -10.19 -17.48 26.39
CA ASP A 440 -10.18 -18.91 26.03
C ASP A 440 -11.02 -19.89 26.88
N LEU A 441 -11.58 -19.49 28.03
CA LEU A 441 -12.48 -20.32 28.86
C LEU A 441 -13.64 -19.56 29.58
N PHE A 442 -13.79 -18.23 29.44
CA PHE A 442 -14.80 -17.47 30.19
C PHE A 442 -15.39 -16.30 29.38
N LEU A 443 -16.70 -16.08 29.57
CA LEU A 443 -17.44 -14.95 29.03
C LEU A 443 -17.66 -13.94 30.17
N LEU A 444 -17.01 -12.78 30.10
CA LEU A 444 -17.17 -11.73 31.11
C LEU A 444 -18.04 -10.60 30.53
N VAL A 445 -19.14 -10.28 31.22
CA VAL A 445 -20.05 -9.19 30.84
C VAL A 445 -19.75 -8.00 31.75
N LEU A 446 -19.23 -6.91 31.17
CA LEU A 446 -18.97 -5.66 31.86
C LEU A 446 -20.04 -4.65 31.47
N TYR A 447 -20.69 -4.05 32.49
CA TYR A 447 -21.73 -3.03 32.34
C TYR A 447 -21.16 -1.63 32.41
#